data_AF-A0A9W9PKS2-F1
#
_entry.id   AF-A0A9W9PKS2-F1
#
_cell.length_a   1.000
_cell.length_b   1.000
_cell.length_c   1.000
_cell.angle_alpha   90.00
_cell.angle_beta   90.00
_cell.angle_gamma   90.00
#
_symmetry.space_group_name_H-M   'P 1'
#
loop_
_entity.id
_entity.type
_entity.pdbx_description
1 polymer ?
#
loop_
_entity_poly.entity_id
_entity_poly.type
_entity_poly.pdbx_seq_one_letter_code
_entity_poly.pdbx_strand_id
1 'polypeptide(L)'
;MMSMYVETARDHEIINRTTAVAQCRGWSMTDVLLAWLTRRVTSPVLGFTSIARIDEALGARGKALTDEEEAFSEELYTARRIMGHL
;
A
#
# COMPACT_ATOMS: atom_id res chain seq x y z
N MET A 1 17.61 15.35 11.71
CA MET A 1 17.94 14.21 10.84
C MET A 1 17.21 14.45 9.52
N MET A 2 17.92 14.70 8.41
CA MET A 2 17.28 14.90 7.11
C MET A 2 16.70 13.55 6.68
N SER A 3 15.38 13.43 6.56
CA SER A 3 14.78 12.21 6.01
C SER A 3 15.35 12.01 4.61
N MET A 4 16.01 10.87 4.39
CA MET A 4 16.55 10.48 3.07
C MET A 4 15.43 10.32 2.03
N TYR A 5 14.17 10.25 2.47
CA TYR A 5 12.97 10.20 1.66
C TYR A 5 12.11 11.44 1.91
N VAL A 6 12.01 12.28 0.89
CA VAL A 6 11.03 13.37 0.86
C VAL A 6 9.74 12.83 0.26
N GLU A 7 8.64 12.97 0.99
CA GLU A 7 7.30 12.74 0.45
C GLU A 7 6.98 13.86 -0.54
N THR A 8 6.50 13.46 -1.70
CA THR A 8 6.08 14.35 -2.78
C THR A 8 4.57 14.53 -2.74
N ALA A 9 4.05 15.58 -3.37
CA ALA A 9 2.60 15.78 -3.51
C ALA A 9 1.90 14.58 -4.19
N ARG A 10 2.61 13.84 -5.06
CA ARG A 10 2.08 12.61 -5.66
C ARG A 10 1.95 11.46 -4.67
N ASP A 11 2.87 11.35 -3.72
CA ASP A 11 2.78 10.31 -2.69
C ASP A 11 1.52 10.50 -1.85
N HIS A 12 1.23 11.76 -1.49
CA HIS A 12 0.00 12.11 -0.78
C HIS A 12 -1.24 11.76 -1.58
N GLU A 13 -1.22 11.99 -2.89
CA GLU A 13 -2.35 11.64 -3.74
C GLU A 13 -2.55 10.11 -3.87
N ILE A 14 -1.48 9.33 -3.99
CA ILE A 14 -1.55 7.86 -3.97
C ILE A 14 -2.13 7.36 -2.64
N ILE A 15 -1.71 7.97 -1.51
CA ILE A 15 -2.26 7.66 -0.18
C ILE A 15 -3.75 8.01 -0.12
N ASN A 16 -4.17 9.16 -0.65
CA ASN A 16 -5.57 9.59 -0.67
C ASN A 16 -6.43 8.62 -1.49
N ARG A 17 -5.96 8.18 -2.66
CA ARG A 17 -6.68 7.20 -3.49
C ARG A 17 -6.82 5.86 -2.80
N THR A 18 -5.74 5.37 -2.20
CA THR A 18 -5.77 4.14 -1.40
C THR A 18 -6.74 4.26 -0.22
N THR A 19 -6.79 5.44 0.43
CA THR A 19 -7.73 5.75 1.50
C THR A 19 -9.18 5.76 1.02
N ALA A 20 -9.44 6.32 -0.15
CA ALA A 20 -10.78 6.32 -0.74
C ALA A 20 -11.26 4.89 -1.01
N VAL A 21 -10.42 4.03 -1.59
CA VAL A 21 -10.74 2.60 -1.81
C VAL A 21 -11.03 1.90 -0.48
N ALA A 22 -10.19 2.11 0.53
CA ALA A 22 -10.38 1.54 1.87
C ALA A 22 -11.72 1.95 2.47
N GLN A 23 -12.07 3.24 2.41
CA GLN A 23 -13.34 3.78 2.90
C GLN A 23 -14.54 3.20 2.14
N CYS A 24 -14.49 3.14 0.81
CA CYS A 24 -15.54 2.56 -0.02
C CYS A 24 -15.80 1.08 0.31
N ARG A 25 -14.74 0.33 0.65
CA ARG A 25 -14.81 -1.09 1.00
C ARG A 25 -15.09 -1.35 2.49
N GLY A 26 -15.01 -0.34 3.34
CA GLY A 26 -15.01 -0.52 4.80
C GLY A 26 -13.79 -1.31 5.29
N TRP A 27 -12.66 -1.21 4.59
CA TRP A 27 -11.41 -1.92 4.88
C TRP A 27 -10.39 -1.00 5.54
N SER A 28 -9.35 -1.59 6.13
CA SER A 28 -8.17 -0.82 6.54
C SER A 28 -7.28 -0.48 5.33
N MET A 29 -6.41 0.51 5.48
CA MET A 29 -5.36 0.78 4.49
C MET A 29 -4.43 -0.42 4.28
N THR A 30 -4.13 -1.13 5.37
CA THR A 30 -3.32 -2.36 5.36
C THR A 30 -3.97 -3.43 4.50
N ASP A 31 -5.29 -3.60 4.58
CA ASP A 31 -6.03 -4.55 3.74
C ASP A 31 -5.90 -4.23 2.26
N VAL A 32 -6.09 -2.97 1.87
CA VAL A 32 -5.99 -2.54 0.46
C VAL A 32 -4.58 -2.78 -0.07
N LEU A 33 -3.55 -2.40 0.70
CA LEU A 33 -2.15 -2.63 0.35
C LEU A 33 -1.84 -4.13 0.17
N LEU A 34 -2.30 -4.97 1.09
CA LEU A 34 -2.02 -6.41 1.04
C LEU A 34 -2.81 -7.13 -0.05
N ALA A 35 -4.05 -6.73 -0.31
CA ALA A 35 -4.83 -7.22 -1.44
C ALA A 35 -4.15 -6.89 -2.78
N TRP A 36 -3.58 -5.68 -2.90
CA TRP A 36 -2.79 -5.27 -4.07
C TRP A 36 -1.46 -6.05 -4.20
N LEU A 37 -0.75 -6.25 -3.09
CA LEU A 37 0.56 -6.89 -3.07
C LEU A 37 0.46 -8.39 -3.40
N THR A 38 -0.53 -9.09 -2.83
CA THR A 38 -0.73 -10.53 -3.02
C THR A 38 -1.04 -10.95 -4.45
N ARG A 39 -1.50 -10.02 -5.31
CA ARG A 39 -1.66 -10.27 -6.75
C ARG A 39 -0.35 -10.28 -7.53
N ARG A 40 0.72 -9.68 -6.99
CA ARG A 40 2.03 -9.53 -7.64
C ARG A 40 3.06 -10.53 -7.16
N VAL A 41 2.91 -11.01 -5.94
CA VAL A 41 3.86 -11.95 -5.32
C VAL A 41 3.13 -13.08 -4.64
N THR A 42 3.67 -14.30 -4.75
CA THR A 42 3.07 -15.50 -4.15
C THR A 42 3.14 -15.50 -2.62
N SER A 43 4.19 -14.91 -2.05
CA SER A 43 4.43 -14.89 -0.60
C SER A 43 5.09 -13.57 -0.20
N PRO A 44 4.32 -12.53 0.16
CA PRO A 44 4.88 -11.28 0.64
C PRO A 44 5.58 -11.48 2.00
N VAL A 45 6.69 -10.77 2.22
CA VAL A 45 7.40 -10.74 3.51
C VAL A 45 7.05 -9.43 4.22
N LEU A 46 6.43 -9.53 5.38
CA LEU A 46 5.95 -8.38 6.16
C LEU A 46 6.70 -8.31 7.50
N GLY A 47 7.26 -7.14 7.81
CA GLY A 47 7.91 -6.88 9.09
C GLY A 47 6.96 -6.18 10.06
N PHE A 48 6.91 -6.65 11.31
CA PHE A 48 6.06 -6.09 12.36
C PHE A 48 6.84 -5.88 13.65
N THR A 49 6.47 -4.85 14.40
CA THR A 49 6.97 -4.60 15.76
C THR A 49 5.86 -4.68 16.83
N SER A 50 4.63 -5.01 16.43
CA SER A 50 3.52 -5.21 17.36
C SER A 50 2.59 -6.34 16.91
N ILE A 51 2.04 -7.04 17.89
CA ILE A 51 1.11 -8.16 17.66
C ILE A 51 -0.18 -7.67 17.00
N ALA A 52 -0.73 -6.53 17.46
CA ALA A 52 -1.95 -5.96 16.88
C ALA A 52 -1.84 -5.69 15.37
N ARG A 53 -0.64 -5.33 14.88
CA ARG A 53 -0.41 -5.13 13.43
C ARG A 53 -0.36 -6.44 12.66
N ILE A 54 0.03 -7.53 13.30
CA ILE A 54 -0.05 -8.88 12.73
C ILE A 54 -1.52 -9.26 12.55
N ASP A 55 -2.35 -9.07 13.59
CA ASP A 55 -3.78 -9.37 13.54
C ASP A 55 -4.50 -8.53 12.46
N GLU A 56 -4.16 -7.24 12.36
CA GLU A 56 -4.65 -6.36 11.29
C GLU A 56 -4.29 -6.91 9.90
N ALA A 57 -3.03 -7.29 9.68
CA ALA A 57 -2.57 -7.83 8.39
C ALA A 57 -3.22 -9.17 8.03
N LEU A 58 -3.51 -10.01 9.03
CA LEU A 58 -4.26 -11.27 8.82
C LEU A 58 -5.69 -11.01 8.31
N GLY A 59 -6.27 -9.85 8.64
CA GLY A 59 -7.56 -9.39 8.14
C GLY A 59 -7.63 -9.22 6.61
N ALA A 60 -6.48 -9.14 5.93
CA ALA A 60 -6.40 -9.03 4.49
C ALA A 60 -6.64 -10.36 3.75
N ARG A 61 -6.63 -11.49 4.47
CA ARG A 61 -6.74 -12.82 3.85
C ARG A 61 -8.05 -12.96 3.07
N GLY A 62 -7.95 -13.31 1.79
CA GLY A 62 -9.10 -13.53 0.91
C GLY A 62 -9.72 -12.25 0.37
N LYS A 63 -9.19 -11.07 0.72
CA LYS A 63 -9.57 -9.79 0.10
C LYS A 63 -8.85 -9.65 -1.24
N ALA A 64 -9.58 -9.16 -2.23
CA ALA A 64 -9.05 -8.85 -3.55
C ALA A 64 -9.66 -7.53 -4.05
N LEU A 65 -8.82 -6.69 -4.65
CA LEU A 65 -9.27 -5.50 -5.37
C LEU A 65 -9.83 -5.90 -6.73
N THR A 66 -10.77 -5.10 -7.25
CA THR A 66 -11.14 -5.23 -8.67
C THR A 66 -10.07 -4.60 -9.55
N ASP A 67 -10.09 -4.94 -10.85
CA ASP A 67 -9.13 -4.41 -11.79
C ASP A 67 -9.24 -2.87 -11.90
N GLU A 68 -10.44 -2.30 -11.74
CA GLU A 68 -10.64 -0.85 -11.72
C GLU A 68 -10.05 -0.18 -10.49
N GLU A 69 -10.15 -0.82 -9.32
CA GLU A 69 -9.57 -0.29 -8.07
C GLU A 69 -8.04 -0.32 -8.10
N GLU A 70 -7.47 -1.41 -8.62
CA GLU A 70 -6.02 -1.48 -8.85
C GLU A 70 -5.55 -0.39 -9.81
N ALA A 71 -6.22 -0.26 -10.96
CA ALA A 71 -5.88 0.76 -11.95
C ALA A 71 -6.00 2.18 -11.37
N PHE A 72 -7.05 2.44 -10.58
CA PHE A 72 -7.24 3.73 -9.92
C PHE A 72 -6.12 4.04 -8.92
N SER A 73 -5.68 3.08 -8.12
CA SER A 73 -4.57 3.25 -7.18
C SER A 73 -3.22 3.42 -7.89
N GLU A 74 -3.03 2.81 -9.06
CA GLU A 74 -1.76 2.78 -9.78
C GLU A 74 -1.56 3.92 -10.79
N GLU A 75 -2.63 4.57 -11.25
CA GLU A 75 -2.55 5.59 -12.32
C GLU A 75 -1.53 6.71 -12.03
N LEU A 76 -1.31 7.04 -10.75
CA LEU A 76 -0.36 8.07 -10.33
C LEU A 76 1.04 7.55 -9.98
N TYR A 77 1.23 6.23 -10.00
CA TYR A 77 2.50 5.62 -9.67
C TYR A 77 3.58 6.04 -10.67
N THR A 78 4.74 6.42 -10.13
CA THR A 78 5.93 6.75 -10.92
C THR A 78 7.12 6.14 -10.22
N ALA A 79 8.00 5.51 -11.00
CA ALA A 79 9.25 4.97 -10.48
C ALA A 79 10.05 6.08 -9.79
N ARG A 80 10.42 5.86 -8.53
CA ARG A 80 11.28 6.79 -7.80
C ARG A 80 12.69 6.73 -8.36
N ARG A 81 13.36 7.88 -8.41
CA ARG A 81 14.80 7.92 -8.69
C ARG A 81 15.56 7.20 -7.58
N ILE A 82 16.68 6.56 -7.94
CA ILE A 82 17.54 5.90 -6.97
C ILE A 82 18.08 6.95 -5.99
N MET A 83 18.02 6.67 -4.70
CA MET A 83 18.54 7.53 -3.63
C MET A 83 19.46 6.71 -2.74
N GLY A 84 20.50 7.34 -2.18
CA GLY A 84 21.38 6.70 -1.21
C GLY A 84 22.35 5.66 -1.77
N HIS A 85 22.48 5.55 -3.10
CA HIS A 85 23.64 4.92 -3.70
C HIS A 85 24.78 5.95 -3.80
N LEU A 86 26.02 5.51 -3.57
CA LEU A 86 27.23 6.22 -3.99
C LEU A 86 27.50 5.94 -5.48
#